data_AF-H3BZB8-F1
#
_entry.id   AF-H3BZB8-F1
#
_cell.length_a   1.000
_cell.length_b   1.000
_cell.length_c   1.000
_cell.angle_alpha   90.00
_cell.angle_beta   90.00
_cell.angle_gamma   90.00
#
_symmetry.space_group_name_H-M   'P 1'
#
loop_
_entity.id
_entity.type
_entity.pdbx_description
1 polymer ?
#
loop_
_entity_poly.entity_id
_entity_poly.type
_entity_poly.pdbx_seq_one_letter_code
_entity_poly.pdbx_strand_id
1 'polypeptide(L)'
;MEKEQLSDQSVLKDTKLKIEKIKTYEEGLMECLGDILEQHIPHPQNVATTNKKKNASTEPEEGVISLSEILEQLMNKVLSTPHDPYVTIDNTFWPPYVEMLLRYGIAVRHQENNFKIRLEAFC
;
A
#
# COMPACT_ATOMS: atom_id res chain seq x y z
N MET A 1 -0.28 -45.28 -17.35
CA MET A 1 -1.56 -44.59 -17.58
C MET A 1 -2.43 -44.42 -16.33
N GLU A 2 -3.00 -45.46 -15.69
CA GLU A 2 -3.89 -45.26 -14.51
C GLU A 2 -3.17 -44.70 -13.25
N LYS A 3 -1.93 -45.14 -12.98
CA LYS A 3 -1.13 -44.62 -11.84
C LYS A 3 -0.71 -43.15 -12.00
N GLU A 4 -0.51 -42.70 -13.23
CA GLU A 4 -0.14 -41.30 -13.53
C GLU A 4 -1.35 -40.38 -13.34
N GLN A 5 -2.55 -40.79 -13.80
CA GLN A 5 -3.78 -40.00 -13.61
C GLN A 5 -4.18 -39.83 -12.13
N LEU A 6 -3.96 -40.85 -11.29
CA LEU A 6 -4.18 -40.75 -9.84
C LEU A 6 -3.19 -39.81 -9.16
N SER A 7 -1.92 -39.83 -9.60
CA SER A 7 -0.87 -38.93 -9.12
C SER A 7 -1.18 -37.48 -9.49
N ASP A 8 -1.59 -37.22 -10.73
CA ASP A 8 -1.96 -35.88 -11.21
C ASP A 8 -3.18 -35.33 -10.47
N GLN A 9 -4.19 -36.18 -10.19
CA GLN A 9 -5.35 -35.78 -9.40
C GLN A 9 -4.99 -35.44 -7.95
N SER A 10 -4.01 -36.12 -7.36
CA SER A 10 -3.49 -35.80 -6.03
C SER A 10 -2.78 -34.44 -6.03
N VAL A 11 -1.89 -34.21 -6.99
CA VAL A 11 -1.13 -32.94 -7.11
C VAL A 11 -2.07 -31.75 -7.32
N LEU A 12 -3.11 -31.91 -8.15
CA LEU A 12 -4.12 -30.86 -8.36
C LEU A 12 -4.90 -30.53 -7.08
N LYS A 13 -5.30 -31.55 -6.31
CA LYS A 13 -5.98 -31.35 -5.02
C LYS A 13 -5.08 -30.62 -4.02
N ASP A 14 -3.83 -31.04 -3.90
CA ASP A 14 -2.87 -30.41 -2.99
C ASP A 14 -2.59 -28.95 -3.38
N THR A 15 -2.50 -28.67 -4.68
CA THR A 15 -2.34 -27.31 -5.20
C THR A 15 -3.54 -26.44 -4.87
N LYS A 16 -4.76 -26.97 -5.04
CA LYS A 16 -6.00 -26.26 -4.69
C LYS A 16 -6.05 -25.91 -3.21
N LEU A 17 -5.72 -26.86 -2.32
CA LEU A 17 -5.68 -26.63 -0.88
C LEU A 17 -4.64 -25.58 -0.48
N LYS A 18 -3.47 -25.57 -1.13
CA LYS A 18 -2.45 -24.53 -0.89
C LYS A 18 -2.93 -23.15 -1.33
N ILE A 19 -3.59 -23.05 -2.49
CA ILE A 19 -4.17 -21.78 -2.97
C ILE A 19 -5.21 -21.26 -1.99
N GLU A 20 -6.14 -22.12 -1.54
CA GLU A 20 -7.16 -21.74 -0.56
C GLU A 20 -6.53 -21.26 0.75
N LYS A 21 -5.52 -21.99 1.26
CA LYS A 21 -4.80 -21.61 2.48
C LYS A 21 -4.11 -20.23 2.36
N ILE A 22 -3.46 -19.97 1.23
CA ILE A 22 -2.77 -18.68 0.99
C ILE A 22 -3.79 -17.55 0.93
N LYS A 23 -4.92 -17.75 0.24
CA LYS A 23 -5.99 -16.74 0.16
C LYS A 23 -6.56 -16.36 1.53
N THR A 24 -6.89 -17.35 2.35
CA THR A 24 -7.40 -17.08 3.71
C THR A 24 -6.37 -16.35 4.57
N TYR A 25 -5.09 -16.69 4.43
CA TYR A 25 -4.03 -15.99 5.14
C TYR A 25 -3.86 -14.54 4.67
N GLU A 26 -3.89 -14.31 3.36
CA GLU A 26 -3.83 -12.98 2.76
C GLU A 26 -5.01 -12.11 3.21
N GLU A 27 -6.23 -12.63 3.18
CA GLU A 27 -7.44 -11.93 3.64
C GLU A 27 -7.31 -11.48 5.10
N GLY A 28 -6.93 -12.40 6.00
CA GLY A 28 -6.75 -12.06 7.42
C GLY A 28 -5.60 -11.09 7.67
N LEU A 29 -4.52 -11.16 6.89
CA LEU A 29 -3.40 -10.22 6.97
C LEU A 29 -3.84 -8.80 6.57
N MET A 30 -4.61 -8.69 5.47
CA MET A 30 -5.13 -7.42 4.97
C MET A 30 -6.16 -6.80 5.92
N GLU A 31 -7.01 -7.62 6.54
CA GLU A 31 -7.95 -7.19 7.59
C GLU A 31 -7.19 -6.62 8.80
N CYS A 32 -6.23 -7.36 9.35
CA CYS A 32 -5.40 -6.88 10.46
C CYS A 32 -4.64 -5.59 10.13
N LEU A 33 -4.13 -5.46 8.90
CA LEU A 33 -3.50 -4.23 8.44
C LEU A 33 -4.49 -3.06 8.43
N GLY A 34 -5.68 -3.27 7.87
CA GLY A 34 -6.76 -2.28 7.87
C GLY A 34 -7.10 -1.79 9.27
N ASP A 35 -7.32 -2.72 10.21
CA ASP A 35 -7.64 -2.43 11.61
C ASP A 35 -6.56 -1.59 12.29
N ILE A 36 -5.27 -1.96 12.11
CA ILE A 36 -4.15 -1.22 12.69
C ILE A 36 -4.08 0.20 12.12
N LEU A 37 -4.26 0.34 10.81
CA LEU A 37 -4.22 1.64 10.15
C LEU A 37 -5.36 2.55 10.63
N GLU A 38 -6.57 2.01 10.79
CA GLU A 38 -7.72 2.77 11.28
C GLU A 38 -7.58 3.17 12.76
N GLN A 39 -7.06 2.28 13.61
CA GLN A 39 -7.01 2.50 15.06
C GLN A 39 -5.82 3.33 15.52
N HIS A 40 -4.68 3.27 14.84
CA HIS A 40 -3.42 3.83 15.35
C HIS A 40 -2.86 4.99 14.53
N ILE A 41 -3.33 5.21 13.31
CA ILE A 41 -2.76 6.25 12.45
C ILE A 41 -3.57 7.54 12.60
N PRO A 42 -2.90 8.66 12.93
CA PRO A 42 -3.59 9.94 13.02
C PRO A 42 -4.08 10.35 11.64
N HIS A 43 -5.32 10.82 11.56
CA HIS A 43 -5.86 11.40 10.33
C HIS A 43 -5.02 12.61 9.90
N PRO A 44 -4.95 12.92 8.59
CA PRO A 44 -4.20 14.07 8.11
C PRO A 44 -4.62 15.36 8.81
N GLN A 45 -3.72 15.91 9.61
CA GLN A 45 -3.92 17.20 10.29
C GLN A 45 -3.19 18.29 9.51
N ASN A 46 -3.89 19.40 9.31
CA ASN A 46 -3.31 20.61 8.74
C ASN A 46 -2.29 21.19 9.74
N VAL A 47 -1.00 20.87 9.56
CA VAL A 47 0.10 21.62 10.20
C VAL A 47 0.28 22.93 9.46
N ALA A 48 -0.70 23.82 9.59
CA ALA A 48 -0.53 25.22 9.23
C ALA A 48 0.65 25.75 10.04
N THR A 49 1.78 25.91 9.38
CA THR A 49 2.96 26.59 9.92
C THR A 49 2.49 27.88 10.56
N THR A 50 2.68 27.98 11.86
CA THR A 50 2.52 29.21 12.65
C THR A 50 3.48 30.26 12.09
N ASN A 51 3.08 30.99 11.04
CA ASN A 51 3.56 32.32 10.63
C ASN A 51 3.02 32.74 9.25
N LYS A 52 1.77 33.21 9.16
CA LYS A 52 1.37 34.50 8.53
C LYS A 52 -0.12 34.58 8.22
N LYS A 53 -0.74 35.60 8.82
CA LYS A 53 -1.83 36.46 8.31
C LYS A 53 -3.11 35.80 7.75
N LYS A 54 -4.16 35.95 8.57
CA LYS A 54 -5.57 36.24 8.23
C LYS A 54 -5.92 36.38 6.74
N ASN A 55 -6.93 35.60 6.36
CA ASN A 55 -7.74 35.61 5.13
C ASN A 55 -7.37 34.58 4.06
N ALA A 56 -7.78 33.33 4.28
CA ALA A 56 -8.32 32.47 3.23
C ALA A 56 -9.28 31.47 3.88
N SER A 57 -10.35 31.15 3.17
CA SER A 57 -11.50 30.35 3.60
C SER A 57 -11.10 29.02 4.26
N THR A 58 -11.71 28.71 5.40
CA THR A 58 -11.85 27.35 5.93
C THR A 58 -12.73 26.54 4.97
N GLU A 59 -12.10 25.90 4.00
CA GLU A 59 -12.66 24.73 3.33
C GLU A 59 -12.00 23.51 4.01
N PRO A 60 -12.73 22.43 4.33
CA PRO A 60 -12.06 21.16 4.60
C PRO A 60 -11.31 20.80 3.31
N GLU A 61 -10.01 20.55 3.36
CA GLU A 61 -9.26 20.15 2.16
C GLU A 61 -9.74 18.77 1.68
N GLU A 62 -10.78 18.81 0.85
CA GLU A 62 -11.34 17.70 0.07
C GLU A 62 -10.27 17.19 -0.90
N GLY A 63 -9.39 16.29 -0.45
CA GLY A 63 -8.46 15.65 -1.39
C GLY A 63 -7.27 14.92 -0.80
N VAL A 64 -7.00 15.01 0.51
CA VAL A 64 -5.89 14.24 1.11
C VAL A 64 -6.31 12.79 1.31
N ILE A 65 -5.59 11.86 0.68
CA ILE A 65 -5.87 10.43 0.75
C ILE A 65 -5.36 9.80 2.05
N SER A 66 -6.00 8.72 2.48
CA SER A 66 -5.60 7.98 3.67
C SER A 66 -4.27 7.23 3.45
N LEU A 67 -3.63 6.81 4.54
CA LEU A 67 -2.45 5.96 4.45
C LEU A 67 -2.79 4.59 3.83
N SER A 68 -3.98 4.04 4.09
CA SER A 68 -4.44 2.79 3.48
C SER A 68 -4.54 2.91 1.97
N GLU A 69 -5.06 4.03 1.46
CA GLU A 69 -5.16 4.28 0.02
C GLU A 69 -3.79 4.45 -0.63
N ILE A 70 -2.84 5.12 0.03
CA ILE A 70 -1.44 5.19 -0.44
C ILE A 70 -0.82 3.79 -0.55
N LEU A 71 -0.97 2.97 0.49
CA LEU A 71 -0.45 1.61 0.52
C LEU A 71 -1.09 0.73 -0.56
N GLU A 72 -2.41 0.83 -0.73
CA GLU A 72 -3.14 0.13 -1.79
C GLU A 72 -2.60 0.50 -3.17
N GLN A 73 -2.42 1.81 -3.46
CA GLN A 73 -1.84 2.25 -4.72
C GLN A 73 -0.44 1.67 -4.94
N LEU A 74 0.42 1.67 -3.91
CA LEU A 74 1.78 1.11 -4.00
C LEU A 74 1.76 -0.40 -4.28
N MET A 75 0.95 -1.17 -3.55
CA MET A 75 0.83 -2.62 -3.73
C MET A 75 0.26 -2.96 -5.11
N ASN A 76 -0.82 -2.29 -5.52
CA ASN A 76 -1.41 -2.47 -6.85
C ASN A 76 -0.43 -2.11 -7.96
N LYS A 77 0.41 -1.09 -7.77
CA LYS A 77 1.41 -0.68 -8.76
C LYS A 77 2.47 -1.75 -9.01
N VAL A 78 2.92 -2.43 -7.94
CA VAL A 78 3.86 -3.55 -8.05
C VAL A 78 3.27 -4.71 -8.84
N LEU A 79 1.99 -5.01 -8.64
CA LEU A 79 1.31 -6.13 -9.34
C LEU A 79 0.92 -5.78 -10.77
N SER A 80 0.43 -4.57 -11.01
CA SER A 80 -0.08 -4.15 -12.33
C SER A 80 1.02 -3.75 -13.31
N THR A 81 2.08 -3.06 -12.84
CA THR A 81 3.19 -2.60 -13.67
C THR A 81 4.53 -2.91 -12.99
N PRO A 82 4.94 -4.19 -12.91
CA PRO A 82 6.15 -4.60 -12.18
C PRO A 82 7.45 -4.03 -12.75
N HIS A 83 7.47 -3.63 -14.02
CA HIS A 83 8.63 -3.00 -14.68
C HIS A 83 8.76 -1.50 -14.39
N ASP A 84 7.68 -0.85 -13.93
CA ASP A 84 7.66 0.55 -13.48
C ASP A 84 6.73 0.69 -12.27
N PRO A 85 7.15 0.20 -11.08
CA PRO A 85 6.30 0.10 -9.90
C PRO A 85 6.18 1.43 -9.14
N TYR A 86 6.47 2.57 -9.79
CA TYR A 86 6.48 3.87 -9.14
C TYR A 86 5.12 4.57 -9.20
N VAL A 87 4.72 5.14 -8.07
CA VAL A 87 3.58 6.03 -7.90
C VAL A 87 4.09 7.47 -7.79
N THR A 88 3.41 8.40 -8.44
CA THR A 88 3.74 9.83 -8.36
C THR A 88 3.06 10.44 -7.14
N ILE A 89 3.85 11.11 -6.30
CA ILE A 89 3.39 11.91 -5.17
C ILE A 89 2.85 13.22 -5.73
N ASP A 90 1.54 13.43 -5.62
CA ASP A 90 0.87 14.68 -5.93
C ASP A 90 0.38 15.38 -4.65
N ASN A 91 -0.47 16.39 -4.80
CA ASN A 91 -0.97 17.20 -3.68
C ASN A 91 -1.94 16.45 -2.75
N THR A 92 -2.41 15.26 -3.13
CA THR A 92 -3.28 14.42 -2.30
C THR A 92 -2.49 13.65 -1.23
N PHE A 93 -1.17 13.52 -1.40
CA PHE A 93 -0.32 12.77 -0.49
C PHE A 93 0.05 13.63 0.71
N TRP A 94 -0.39 13.22 1.90
CA TRP A 94 0.02 13.89 3.12
C TRP A 94 1.53 13.67 3.39
N PRO A 95 2.36 14.74 3.50
CA PRO A 95 3.79 14.58 3.66
C PRO A 95 4.22 13.69 4.84
N PRO A 96 3.59 13.75 6.03
CA PRO A 96 3.91 12.85 7.13
C PRO A 96 3.74 11.36 6.81
N TYR A 97 2.74 10.99 6.01
CA TYR A 97 2.57 9.59 5.56
C TYR A 97 3.69 9.17 4.62
N VAL A 98 4.03 10.01 3.64
CA VAL A 98 5.13 9.74 2.72
C VAL A 98 6.46 9.61 3.49
N GLU A 99 6.74 10.52 4.41
CA GLU A 99 7.94 10.49 5.23
C GLU A 99 8.00 9.26 6.12
N MET A 100 6.88 8.85 6.72
CA MET A 100 6.79 7.66 7.55
C MET A 100 7.13 6.41 6.73
N LEU A 101 6.52 6.25 5.55
CA LEU A 101 6.78 5.13 4.65
C LEU A 101 8.26 5.05 4.24
N LEU A 102 8.86 6.19 3.91
CA LEU A 102 10.29 6.26 3.54
C LEU A 102 11.22 5.99 4.73
N ARG A 103 10.93 6.56 5.91
CA ARG A 103 11.78 6.45 7.10
C ARG A 103 11.84 5.03 7.64
N TYR A 104 10.73 4.31 7.60
CA TYR A 104 10.66 2.92 8.07
C TYR A 104 10.98 1.89 6.96
N GLY A 105 11.42 2.34 5.77
CA GLY A 105 11.81 1.45 4.68
C GLY A 105 10.66 0.64 4.10
N ILE A 106 9.42 1.14 4.23
CA ILE A 106 8.24 0.54 3.59
C ILE A 106 8.20 0.92 2.11
N ALA A 107 8.61 2.15 1.81
CA ALA A 107 8.71 2.67 0.44
C ALA A 107 10.12 3.21 0.16
N VAL A 108 10.47 3.26 -1.12
CA VAL A 108 11.74 3.80 -1.63
C VAL A 108 11.46 4.88 -2.65
N ARG A 109 12.25 5.96 -2.59
CA ARG A 109 12.18 7.07 -3.54
C ARG A 109 12.90 6.73 -4.85
N HIS A 110 12.37 7.20 -5.97
CA HIS A 110 13.05 7.08 -7.26
C HIS A 110 14.35 7.89 -7.23
N GLN A 111 15.43 7.32 -7.78
CA GLN A 111 16.77 7.92 -7.74
C GLN A 111 16.84 9.28 -8.43
N GLU A 112 16.16 9.42 -9.57
CA GLU A 112 16.17 10.64 -10.39
C GLU A 112 14.96 11.55 -10.16
N ASN A 113 13.85 11.03 -9.62
CA ASN A 113 12.59 11.76 -9.51
C ASN A 113 12.07 11.70 -8.07
N ASN A 114 12.32 12.76 -7.33
CA ASN A 114 11.91 12.91 -5.95
C ASN A 114 10.37 12.88 -5.73
N PHE A 115 9.57 13.07 -6.78
CA PHE A 115 8.12 12.95 -6.70
C PHE A 115 7.62 11.54 -6.99
N LYS A 116 8.50 10.53 -7.07
CA LYS A 116 8.10 9.14 -7.28
C LYS A 116 8.57 8.26 -6.14
N ILE A 117 7.67 7.40 -5.67
CA ILE A 117 7.95 6.35 -4.67
C ILE A 117 7.43 5.01 -5.16
N ARG A 118 8.06 3.93 -4.71
CA ARG A 118 7.59 2.55 -4.91
C ARG A 118 7.64 1.80 -3.60
N LEU A 119 6.89 0.70 -3.50
CA LEU A 119 7.02 -0.22 -2.38
C LEU A 119 8.44 -0.81 -2.34
N GLU A 120 8.98 -1.02 -1.14
CA GLU A 120 10.21 -1.79 -0.95
C GLU A 120 9.98 -3.26 -1.33
N ALA A 121 11.04 -3.90 -1.82
CA ALA A 121 10.99 -5.32 -2.16
C ALA A 121 11.16 -6.16 -0.88
N PHE A 122 10.05 -6.72 -0.39
CA PHE A 122 10.06 -7.70 0.70
C PHE A 122 10.33 -9.10 0.10
N CYS A 123 11.60 -9.49 0.02
CA CYS A 123 12.07 -10.78 -0.49
C CYS A 123 12.56 -11.69 0.64
#